data_AF-A0A3B1D1V7-F1
#
_entry.id   AF-A0A3B1D1V7-F1
#
_cell.length_a   1.000
_cell.length_b   1.000
_cell.length_c   1.000
_cell.angle_alpha   90.00
_cell.angle_beta   90.00
_cell.angle_gamma   90.00
#
_symmetry.space_group_name_H-M   'P 1'
#
loop_
_entity.id
_entity.type
_entity.pdbx_description
1 polymer ?
#
loop_
_entity_poly.entity_id
_entity_poly.type
_entity_poly.pdbx_seq_one_letter_code
_entity_poly.pdbx_strand_id
1 'polypeptide(L)'
;MNKINFLFAIHNHQPVGNFGHVFEEVFNVCYRPYFEVLKQFPELKTAAHFSGPLLEWLKQNQPDYLKMLRDMVQAGRLEILSGGFYEP
;
A
#
# COMPACT_ATOMS: atom_id res chain seq x y z
N MET A 1 -20.83 -26.41 -8.39
CA MET A 1 -20.57 -25.11 -9.07
C MET A 1 -19.11 -24.76 -8.86
N ASN A 2 -18.40 -24.37 -9.92
CA ASN A 2 -17.02 -23.91 -9.80
C ASN A 2 -16.98 -22.49 -9.24
N LYS A 3 -15.97 -22.20 -8.41
CA LYS A 3 -15.73 -20.84 -7.91
C LYS A 3 -15.07 -20.00 -9.01
N ILE A 4 -15.38 -18.71 -9.03
CA ILE A 4 -14.63 -17.72 -9.80
C ILE A 4 -13.49 -17.16 -8.96
N ASN A 5 -12.30 -17.04 -9.55
CA ASN A 5 -11.17 -16.39 -8.91
C ASN A 5 -11.29 -14.88 -9.09
N PHE A 6 -11.15 -14.13 -8.01
CA PHE A 6 -11.15 -12.68 -8.01
C PHE A 6 -9.80 -12.17 -7.51
N LEU A 7 -9.19 -11.26 -8.26
CA LEU A 7 -7.95 -10.60 -7.91
C LEU A 7 -8.24 -9.11 -7.71
N PHE A 8 -7.80 -8.57 -6.57
CA PHE A 8 -7.99 -7.16 -6.22
C PHE A 8 -6.64 -6.51 -5.91
N ALA A 9 -6.29 -5.51 -6.72
CA ALA A 9 -5.02 -4.79 -6.61
C ALA A 9 -5.24 -3.28 -6.57
N ILE A 10 -4.38 -2.58 -5.82
CA ILE A 10 -4.32 -1.11 -5.79
C ILE A 10 -2.93 -0.62 -6.20
N HIS A 11 -2.88 0.60 -6.74
CA HIS A 11 -1.65 1.26 -7.15
C HIS A 11 -1.52 2.60 -6.42
N ASN A 12 -0.51 2.72 -5.57
CA ASN A 12 -0.25 3.90 -4.76
C ASN A 12 0.99 4.61 -5.29
N HIS A 13 0.81 5.83 -5.77
CA HIS A 13 1.88 6.61 -6.37
C HIS A 13 1.89 8.03 -5.84
N GLN A 14 3.10 8.56 -5.63
CA GLN A 14 3.36 9.98 -5.49
C GLN A 14 4.57 10.36 -6.37
N PRO A 15 4.48 11.40 -7.21
CA PRO A 15 5.56 11.79 -8.09
C PRO A 15 6.66 12.56 -7.35
N VAL A 16 7.87 12.49 -7.90
CA VAL A 16 8.99 13.30 -7.42
C VAL A 16 8.65 14.79 -7.55
N GLY A 17 8.95 15.57 -6.52
CA GLY A 17 8.72 17.02 -6.49
C GLY A 17 7.32 17.44 -6.03
N ASN A 18 6.44 16.50 -5.69
CA ASN A 18 5.16 16.84 -5.06
C ASN A 18 5.36 17.42 -3.65
N PHE A 19 4.43 18.22 -3.17
CA PHE A 19 4.54 18.88 -1.86
C PHE A 19 4.38 17.88 -0.71
N GLY A 20 5.17 18.04 0.36
CA GLY A 20 5.11 17.14 1.52
C GLY A 20 3.72 17.02 2.16
N HIS A 21 2.95 18.11 2.20
CA HIS A 21 1.58 18.08 2.74
C HIS A 21 0.63 17.22 1.90
N VAL A 22 0.88 17.09 0.59
CA VAL A 22 0.06 16.22 -0.28
C VAL A 22 0.32 14.76 0.05
N PHE A 23 1.57 14.37 0.35
CA PHE A 23 1.86 13.02 0.83
C PHE A 23 1.14 12.72 2.15
N GLU A 24 1.18 13.66 3.09
CA GLU A 24 0.55 13.52 4.40
C GLU A 24 -0.98 13.44 4.30
N GLU A 25 -1.60 14.31 3.50
CA GLU A 25 -3.03 14.31 3.25
C GLU A 25 -3.47 12.96 2.66
N VAL A 26 -2.87 12.55 1.54
CA VAL A 26 -3.26 11.31 0.84
C VAL A 26 -2.95 10.08 1.70
N PHE A 27 -1.89 10.09 2.50
CA PHE A 27 -1.64 9.04 3.48
C PHE A 27 -2.80 8.92 4.47
N ASN A 28 -3.24 10.03 5.05
CA ASN A 28 -4.28 10.06 6.07
C ASN A 28 -5.66 9.67 5.52
N VAL A 29 -5.99 10.07 4.30
CA VAL A 29 -7.32 9.84 3.71
C VAL A 29 -7.43 8.62 2.80
N CYS A 30 -6.32 8.09 2.28
CA CYS A 30 -6.32 6.96 1.34
C CYS A 30 -5.49 5.78 1.85
N TYR A 31 -4.17 5.94 2.01
CA TYR A 31 -3.28 4.80 2.21
C TYR A 31 -3.51 4.10 3.56
N ARG A 32 -3.52 4.87 4.65
CA ARG A 32 -3.77 4.35 5.99
C ARG A 32 -5.16 3.70 6.13
N PRO A 33 -6.28 4.39 5.83
CA PRO A 33 -7.61 3.83 6.08
C PRO A 33 -7.86 2.56 5.27
N TYR A 34 -7.32 2.44 4.05
CA TYR A 34 -7.46 1.22 3.26
C TYR A 34 -6.97 -0.02 4.01
N PHE A 35 -5.74 0.01 4.53
CA PHE A 35 -5.17 -1.15 5.22
C PHE A 35 -5.70 -1.33 6.65
N GLU A 36 -6.10 -0.24 7.32
CA GLU A 36 -6.77 -0.34 8.63
C GLU A 36 -8.13 -1.02 8.52
N VAL A 37 -8.91 -0.74 7.47
CA VAL A 37 -10.16 -1.45 7.19
C VAL A 37 -9.86 -2.90 6.79
N LEU A 38 -8.92 -3.12 5.87
CA LEU A 38 -8.58 -4.47 5.41
C LEU A 38 -8.15 -5.39 6.58
N LYS A 39 -7.45 -4.85 7.59
CA LYS A 39 -7.06 -5.61 8.79
C LYS A 39 -8.23 -6.25 9.52
N GLN A 40 -9.41 -5.63 9.49
CA GLN A 40 -10.63 -6.14 10.13
C GLN A 40 -11.21 -7.38 9.43
N PHE A 41 -10.75 -7.69 8.20
CA PHE A 41 -11.24 -8.81 7.38
C PHE A 41 -10.13 -9.83 7.09
N PRO A 42 -9.74 -10.69 8.05
CA PRO A 42 -8.56 -11.55 7.96
C PRO A 42 -8.51 -12.49 6.74
N GLU A 43 -9.66 -12.85 6.18
CA GLU A 43 -9.77 -13.73 5.01
C GLU A 43 -9.52 -13.03 3.67
N LEU A 44 -9.61 -11.69 3.63
CA LEU A 44 -9.39 -10.93 2.39
C LEU A 44 -7.89 -10.79 2.10
N LYS A 45 -7.56 -10.98 0.82
CA LYS A 45 -6.24 -10.80 0.23
C LYS A 45 -6.28 -9.66 -0.78
N THR A 46 -5.18 -8.93 -0.87
CA THR A 46 -5.01 -7.88 -1.90
C THR A 46 -3.57 -7.87 -2.40
N ALA A 47 -3.37 -7.29 -3.58
CA ALA A 47 -2.06 -6.88 -4.05
C ALA A 47 -1.93 -5.35 -3.99
N ALA A 48 -0.74 -4.83 -3.74
CA ALA A 48 -0.52 -3.39 -3.79
C ALA A 48 0.82 -3.04 -4.43
N HIS A 49 0.79 -2.03 -5.28
CA HIS A 49 1.97 -1.33 -5.76
C HIS A 49 2.20 -0.05 -4.93
N PHE A 50 3.47 0.27 -4.69
CA PHE A 50 3.90 1.54 -4.12
C PHE A 50 5.10 2.08 -4.92
N SER A 51 5.02 3.33 -5.37
CA SER A 51 6.17 3.98 -6.01
C SER A 51 7.36 4.12 -5.05
N GLY A 52 8.58 4.18 -5.60
CA GLY A 52 9.81 4.35 -4.82
C GLY A 52 9.79 5.61 -3.94
N PRO A 53 9.51 6.81 -4.48
CA PRO A 53 9.39 8.04 -3.70
C PRO A 53 8.35 7.93 -2.57
N LEU A 54 7.22 7.27 -2.81
CA LEU A 54 6.23 7.04 -1.76
C LEU A 54 6.76 6.12 -0.66
N LEU A 55 7.44 5.03 -1.01
CA LEU A 55 8.06 4.14 -0.02
C LEU A 55 9.14 4.84 0.81
N GLU A 56 9.95 5.72 0.21
CA GLU A 56 10.93 6.53 0.95
C GLU A 56 10.25 7.49 1.92
N TRP A 57 9.20 8.18 1.48
CA TRP A 57 8.42 9.05 2.35
C TRP A 57 7.78 8.27 3.50
N LEU A 58 7.18 7.10 3.24
CA LEU A 58 6.59 6.24 4.25
C LEU A 58 7.64 5.73 5.25
N LYS A 59 8.85 5.41 4.78
CA LYS A 59 9.94 4.96 5.65
C LYS A 59 10.38 6.05 6.64
N GLN A 60 10.41 7.29 6.19
CA GLN A 60 10.82 8.43 7.00
C GLN A 60 9.71 8.90 7.95
N ASN A 61 8.46 8.92 7.50
CA ASN A 61 7.36 9.59 8.20
C ASN A 61 6.36 8.63 8.85
N GLN A 62 6.22 7.39 8.33
CA GLN A 62 5.20 6.42 8.74
C GLN A 62 5.77 5.00 8.91
N PRO A 63 6.83 4.80 9.72
CA PRO A 63 7.49 3.50 9.87
C PRO A 63 6.57 2.40 10.43
N ASP A 64 5.63 2.76 11.30
CA ASP A 64 4.65 1.81 11.87
C ASP A 64 3.68 1.29 10.80
N TYR A 65 3.33 2.12 9.83
CA TYR A 65 2.54 1.69 8.68
C TYR A 65 3.30 0.68 7.81
N LEU A 66 4.59 0.90 7.55
CA LEU A 66 5.42 -0.09 6.84
C LEU A 66 5.58 -1.39 7.63
N LYS A 67 5.68 -1.32 8.96
CA LYS A 67 5.70 -2.51 9.82
C LYS A 67 4.39 -3.28 9.68
N MET A 68 3.26 -2.60 9.73
CA MET A 68 1.94 -3.22 9.52
C MET A 68 1.83 -3.89 8.14
N LEU A 69 2.29 -3.24 7.06
CA LEU A 69 2.30 -3.85 5.73
C LEU A 69 3.17 -5.11 5.70
N ARG A 70 4.36 -5.09 6.34
CA ARG A 70 5.22 -6.27 6.46
C ARG A 70 4.51 -7.42 7.17
N ASP A 71 3.82 -7.14 8.28
CA ASP A 71 3.07 -8.16 9.01
C ASP A 71 1.97 -8.80 8.13
N MET A 72 1.31 -7.99 7.29
CA MET A 72 0.31 -8.48 6.33
C MET A 72 0.91 -9.32 5.21
N VAL A 73 2.10 -8.97 4.72
CA VAL A 73 2.86 -9.78 3.74
C VAL A 73 3.24 -11.13 4.36
N GLN A 74 3.78 -11.13 5.57
CA GLN A 74 4.15 -12.37 6.29
C GLN A 74 2.94 -13.27 6.56
N ALA A 75 1.77 -12.68 6.79
CA ALA A 75 0.52 -13.40 6.93
C ALA A 75 -0.08 -13.91 5.60
N GLY A 76 0.55 -13.63 4.45
CA GLY A 76 0.05 -14.03 3.13
C GLY A 76 -1.23 -13.27 2.70
N ARG A 77 -1.46 -12.09 3.27
CA ARG A 77 -2.64 -11.26 3.03
C ARG A 77 -2.40 -10.10 2.06
N LEU A 78 -1.14 -9.74 1.88
CA LEU A 78 -0.71 -8.68 0.97
C LEU A 78 0.38 -9.22 0.04
N GLU A 79 0.17 -9.11 -1.26
CA GLU A 79 1.20 -9.28 -2.28
C GLU A 79 1.76 -7.91 -2.70
N ILE A 80 3.08 -7.77 -2.80
CA ILE A 80 3.72 -6.53 -3.25
C ILE A 80 4.00 -6.61 -4.75
N LEU A 81 3.45 -5.66 -5.49
CA LEU A 81 3.70 -5.49 -6.92
C LEU A 81 4.81 -4.45 -7.12
N SER A 82 5.88 -4.82 -7.84
CA SER A 82 6.98 -3.90 -8.16
C SER A 82 6.73 -3.11 -9.45
N GLY A 83 7.59 -2.12 -9.72
CA GLY A 83 7.57 -1.26 -10.90
C GLY A 83 8.88 -0.47 -10.99
N GLY A 84 8.98 0.44 -11.95
CA GLY A 84 10.12 1.37 -12.00
C GLY A 84 10.12 2.30 -10.78
N PHE A 85 11.28 2.49 -10.14
CA PHE A 85 11.36 3.19 -8.85
C PHE A 85 10.72 4.59 -8.89
N TYR A 86 10.98 5.35 -9.95
CA TYR A 86 10.45 6.71 -10.13
C TYR A 86 9.19 6.76 -11.00
N GLU A 87 8.61 5.61 -11.35
CA GLU A 87 7.46 5.47 -12.24
C GLU A 87 7.68 6.09 -13.64
N PRO A 88 8.66 5.54 -14.40
CA PRO A 88 8.97 5.96 -15.76
C PRO A 88 7.98 5.46 -16.82
#